data_AF-A0A1V6K0C7-F1
#
_entry.id   AF-A0A1V6K0C7-F1
#
_cell.length_a   1.000
_cell.length_b   1.000
_cell.length_c   1.000
_cell.angle_alpha   90.00
_cell.angle_beta   90.00
_cell.angle_gamma   90.00
#
_symmetry.space_group_name_H-M   'P 1'
#
loop_
_entity.id
_entity.type
_entity.pdbx_description
1 polymer ?
#
loop_
_entity_poly.entity_id
_entity_poly.type
_entity_poly.pdbx_seq_one_letter_code
_entity_poly.pdbx_strand_id
1 'polypeptide(L)'
;MYLIIRCPGCRTFTYVDRYQRWRLCPMCGEAINVGRAPVYLDVDDFLDAERVVEQLESYLHRTGKKDLSEQDIRQLRTQYTEWVKNRV
;
A
#
# COMPACT_ATOMS: atom_id res chain seq x y z
N MET A 1 11.81 5.72 1.29
CA MET A 1 10.89 5.12 0.30
C MET A 1 10.26 3.89 0.90
N TYR A 2 8.94 3.80 0.82
CA TYR A 2 8.14 2.72 1.38
C TYR A 2 7.26 2.11 0.30
N LEU A 3 7.12 0.79 0.31
CA LEU A 3 6.25 0.06 -0.59
C LEU A 3 4.92 -0.21 0.11
N ILE A 4 3.82 0.19 -0.52
CA ILE A 4 2.46 -0.18 -0.10
C ILE A 4 2.15 -1.57 -0.63
N ILE A 5 1.89 -2.50 0.27
CA ILE A 5 1.63 -3.91 -0.01
C ILE A 5 0.37 -4.39 0.72
N ARG A 6 -0.08 -5.60 0.37
CA ARG A 6 -1.09 -6.33 1.14
C ARG A 6 -0.51 -7.56 1.80
N CYS A 7 -1.01 -7.84 3.00
CA CYS A 7 -0.77 -9.12 3.63
C CYS A 7 -1.46 -10.26 2.84
N PRO A 8 -0.75 -11.33 2.44
CA PRO A 8 -1.36 -12.45 1.73
C PRO A 8 -2.32 -13.26 2.61
N GLY A 9 -2.14 -13.25 3.93
CA GLY A 9 -3.05 -13.87 4.90
C GLY A 9 -4.35 -13.09 5.11
N CYS A 10 -4.29 -11.99 5.87
CA CYS A 10 -5.49 -11.23 6.26
C CYS A 10 -5.93 -10.15 5.27
N ARG A 11 -5.16 -9.86 4.21
CA ARG A 11 -5.45 -8.81 3.22
C ARG A 11 -5.53 -7.38 3.79
N THR A 12 -5.03 -7.13 4.99
CA THR A 12 -4.81 -5.76 5.49
C THR A 12 -3.74 -5.07 4.64
N PHE A 13 -3.93 -3.79 4.37
CA PHE A 13 -2.87 -2.97 3.79
C PHE A 13 -1.77 -2.73 4.83
N THR A 14 -0.54 -2.66 4.36
CA THR A 14 0.60 -2.25 5.18
C THR A 14 1.63 -1.63 4.24
N TYR A 15 2.55 -0.85 4.78
CA TYR A 15 3.74 -0.43 4.06
C TYR A 15 4.96 -1.16 4.57
N VAL A 16 6.08 -1.10 3.86
CA VAL A 16 7.35 -1.69 4.25
C VAL A 16 8.49 -0.86 3.67
N ASP A 17 9.62 -0.75 4.36
CA ASP A 17 10.78 -0.10 3.76
C ASP A 17 11.25 -0.90 2.52
N ARG A 18 11.59 -0.19 1.44
CA ARG A 18 11.89 -0.79 0.13
C ARG A 18 13.04 -1.81 0.17
N TYR A 19 13.94 -1.73 1.15
CA TYR A 19 15.09 -2.63 1.26
C TYR A 19 14.82 -3.83 2.17
N GLN A 20 13.70 -3.86 2.89
CA GLN A 20 13.30 -5.00 3.70
C GLN A 20 12.78 -6.14 2.82
N ARG A 21 13.32 -7.34 3.03
CA ARG A 21 12.91 -8.56 2.30
C ARG A 21 11.70 -9.26 2.91
N TRP A 22 11.51 -9.07 4.21
CA TRP A 22 10.48 -9.72 5.00
C TRP A 22 9.80 -8.72 5.93
N ARG A 23 8.50 -8.89 6.15
CA ARG A 23 7.73 -8.13 7.13
C ARG A 23 6.74 -9.04 7.83
N LEU A 24 6.64 -8.93 9.15
CA LEU A 24 5.58 -9.59 9.91
C LEU A 24 4.31 -8.75 9.80
N CYS A 25 3.18 -9.37 9.47
CA CYS A 25 1.90 -8.71 9.48
C CYS A 25 1.48 -8.44 10.95
N PRO A 26 1.24 -7.17 11.34
CA PRO A 26 0.85 -6.86 12.71
C PRO A 26 -0.57 -7.35 13.06
N MET A 27 -1.41 -7.64 12.05
CA MET A 27 -2.80 -8.04 12.26
C MET A 27 -2.98 -9.54 12.43
N CYS A 28 -2.23 -10.37 11.69
CA CYS A 28 -2.42 -11.81 11.69
C CYS A 28 -1.14 -12.63 11.89
N GLY A 29 0.02 -11.99 12.06
CA GLY A 29 1.29 -12.68 12.28
C GLY A 29 1.91 -13.34 11.04
N GLU A 30 1.35 -13.12 9.84
CA GLU A 30 1.87 -13.68 8.59
C GLU A 30 3.27 -13.13 8.26
N ALA A 31 4.19 -13.99 7.85
CA ALA A 31 5.53 -13.59 7.39
C ALA A 31 5.50 -13.23 5.91
N ILE A 32 5.34 -11.94 5.61
CA ILE A 32 5.21 -11.43 4.25
C ILE A 32 6.58 -11.39 3.57
N ASN A 33 6.74 -12.16 2.50
CA ASN A 33 7.88 -12.00 1.58
C ASN A 33 7.61 -10.81 0.65
N VAL A 34 8.35 -9.71 0.85
CA VAL A 34 8.11 -8.44 0.13
C VAL A 34 8.31 -8.60 -1.37
N GLY A 35 9.27 -9.42 -1.79
CA GLY A 35 9.53 -9.69 -3.22
C GLY A 35 8.46 -10.52 -3.92
N ARG A 36 7.51 -11.11 -3.17
CA ARG A 36 6.36 -11.85 -3.71
C ARG A 36 5.03 -11.17 -3.43
N ALA A 37 5.00 -10.14 -2.58
CA ALA A 37 3.79 -9.41 -2.25
C ALA A 37 3.43 -8.44 -3.38
N PRO A 38 2.14 -8.26 -3.72
CA PRO A 38 1.72 -7.24 -4.66
C PRO A 38 2.09 -5.84 -4.14
N VAL A 39 2.78 -5.07 -4.98
CA VAL A 39 3.15 -3.67 -4.70
C VAL A 39 2.17 -2.73 -5.41
N TYR A 40 1.39 -2.02 -4.61
CA TYR A 40 0.35 -1.11 -5.11
C TYR A 40 0.95 0.26 -5.44
N LEU A 41 1.81 0.77 -4.56
CA LEU A 41 2.43 2.09 -4.68
C LEU A 41 3.81 2.11 -4.02
N ASP A 42 4.73 2.91 -4.57
CA ASP A 42 6.02 3.25 -3.95
C ASP A 42 5.93 4.73 -3.54
N VAL A 43 6.13 5.01 -2.25
CA VAL A 43 5.97 6.35 -1.66
C VAL A 43 7.28 6.82 -1.02
N ASP A 44 7.46 8.13 -0.90
CA ASP A 44 8.78 8.70 -0.60
C ASP A 44 9.14 8.58 0.89
N ASP A 45 8.19 8.89 1.77
CA ASP A 45 8.39 8.92 3.22
C ASP A 45 7.33 8.11 3.99
N PHE A 46 7.54 7.99 5.30
CA PHE A 46 6.68 7.17 6.16
C PHE A 46 5.30 7.79 6.40
N LEU A 47 5.21 9.12 6.40
CA LEU A 47 3.95 9.83 6.63
C LEU A 47 3.02 9.64 5.45
N ASP A 48 3.58 9.66 4.24
CA ASP A 48 2.88 9.35 3.01
C ASP A 48 2.37 7.91 3.04
N ALA A 49 3.19 6.98 3.54
CA ALA A 49 2.83 5.57 3.62
C ALA A 49 1.66 5.31 4.57
N GLU A 50 1.69 5.87 5.78
CA GLU A 50 0.58 5.81 6.75
C GLU A 50 -0.70 6.37 6.13
N ARG A 51 -0.63 7.59 5.57
CA ARG A 51 -1.81 8.25 4.98
C ARG A 51 -2.40 7.45 3.82
N VAL A 52 -1.56 6.88 2.95
CA VAL A 52 -2.04 6.07 1.83
C VAL A 52 -2.72 4.80 2.33
N VAL A 53 -2.16 4.10 3.32
CA VAL A 53 -2.79 2.90 3.88
C VAL A 53 -4.19 3.21 4.43
N GLU A 54 -4.33 4.27 5.24
CA GLU A 54 -5.63 4.69 5.79
C GLU A 54 -6.66 5.01 4.69
N GLN A 55 -6.22 5.70 3.62
CA GLN A 55 -7.08 6.04 2.49
C GLN A 55 -7.53 4.82 1.71
N LEU A 56 -6.63 3.85 1.48
CA LEU A 56 -6.95 2.62 0.77
C LEU A 56 -7.91 1.74 1.55
N GLU A 57 -7.71 1.61 2.86
CA GLU A 57 -8.63 0.89 3.74
C GLU A 57 -10.02 1.55 3.73
N SER A 58 -10.06 2.87 3.87
CA SER A 58 -11.30 3.65 3.78
C SER A 58 -12.00 3.49 2.43
N TYR A 59 -11.24 3.48 1.33
CA TYR A 59 -11.77 3.30 -0.02
C TYR A 59 -12.40 1.92 -0.22
N LEU A 60 -11.70 0.85 0.19
CA LEU A 60 -12.25 -0.51 0.10
C LEU A 60 -13.48 -0.67 0.98
N HIS A 61 -13.46 -0.11 2.19
CA HIS A 61 -14.61 -0.14 3.09
C HIS A 61 -15.84 0.56 2.48
N ARG A 62 -15.66 1.76 1.92
CA ARG A 62 -16.75 2.55 1.30
C ARG A 62 -17.32 1.89 0.05
N THR A 63 -16.47 1.25 -0.76
CA THR A 63 -16.89 0.62 -2.03
C THR A 63 -17.33 -0.83 -1.87
N GLY A 64 -17.09 -1.45 -0.71
CA GLY A 64 -17.30 -2.88 -0.49
C GLY A 64 -16.37 -3.77 -1.32
N LYS A 65 -15.35 -3.19 -1.96
CA LYS A 65 -14.38 -3.93 -2.78
C LYS A 65 -13.49 -4.77 -1.89
N LYS A 66 -13.21 -6.01 -2.34
CA LYS A 66 -12.28 -6.90 -1.64
C LYS A 66 -10.82 -6.54 -1.92
N ASP A 67 -10.52 -5.93 -3.06
CA ASP A 67 -9.17 -5.49 -3.48
C ASP A 67 -9.28 -4.38 -4.53
N LEU A 68 -8.15 -3.76 -4.87
CA LEU A 68 -8.02 -2.79 -5.96
C LEU A 68 -7.95 -3.52 -7.30
N SER A 69 -8.73 -3.04 -8.27
CA SER A 69 -8.59 -3.44 -9.67
C SER A 69 -7.35 -2.80 -10.30
N GLU A 70 -6.92 -3.29 -11.47
CA GLU A 70 -5.82 -2.64 -12.21
C GLU A 70 -6.10 -1.18 -12.53
N GLN A 71 -7.37 -0.82 -12.79
CA GLN A 71 -7.76 0.56 -13.03
C GLN A 71 -7.60 1.40 -11.76
N ASP A 72 -8.01 0.86 -10.60
CA ASP A 72 -7.83 1.52 -9.31
C ASP A 72 -6.33 1.76 -9.02
N ILE A 73 -5.47 0.77 -9.31
CA ILE A 73 -4.01 0.87 -9.13
C ILE A 73 -3.41 1.93 -10.05
N ARG A 74 -3.82 1.96 -11.33
CA ARG A 74 -3.36 2.99 -12.28
C ARG A 74 -3.76 4.38 -11.80
N GLN A 75 -5.01 4.56 -11.37
CA GLN A 75 -5.50 5.83 -10.86
C GLN A 75 -4.76 6.27 -9.59
N LEU A 76 -4.55 5.35 -8.64
CA LEU A 76 -3.79 5.58 -7.40
C LEU A 76 -2.38 6.12 -7.70
N ARG A 77 -1.66 5.48 -8.63
CA ARG A 77 -0.29 5.88 -9.00
C ARG A 77 -0.26 7.26 -9.67
N THR A 78 -1.22 7.56 -10.55
CA THR A 78 -1.35 8.88 -11.17
C THR A 78 -1.62 9.96 -10.12
N GLN A 79 -2.60 9.74 -9.24
CA GLN A 79 -2.97 10.69 -8.19
C GLN A 79 -1.81 10.97 -7.22
N TYR A 80 -1.08 9.92 -6.81
CA TYR A 80 0.10 10.10 -5.97
C TYR A 80 1.19 10.91 -6.67
N THR A 81 1.46 10.62 -7.96
CA THR A 81 2.46 11.36 -8.75
C THR A 81 2.10 12.84 -8.88
N GLU A 82 0.83 13.17 -9.14
CA GLU A 82 0.34 14.55 -9.18
C GLU A 82 0.46 15.24 -7.83
N TRP A 83 0.11 14.54 -6.75
CA TRP A 83 0.20 15.06 -5.40
C TRP A 83 1.64 15.39 -5.00
N VAL A 84 2.60 14.49 -5.27
CA VAL A 84 4.03 14.73 -5.00
C VAL A 84 4.56 15.92 -5.81
N LYS A 85 4.21 16.03 -7.10
CA LYS A 85 4.64 17.16 -7.95
C LYS A 85 4.18 18.51 -7.43
N ASN A 86 2.97 18.58 -6.87
CA ASN A 86 2.41 19.82 -6.33
C ASN A 86 2.92 20.16 -4.92
N ARG A 87 3.74 19.30 -4.30
CA ARG A 87 4.36 19.50 -2.98
C ARG A 87 5.71 20.20 -3.07
N VAL A 88 6.30 20.27 -4.26
CA VAL A 88 7.63 20.82 -4.57
C VAL A 88 7.54 22.28 -4.99
#